data_AF-A0A3S4T3F4-F1
#
_entry.id   AF-A0A3S4T3F4-F1
#
_cell.length_a   1.000
_cell.length_b   1.000
_cell.length_c   1.000
_cell.angle_alpha   90.00
_cell.angle_beta   90.00
_cell.angle_gamma   90.00
#
_symmetry.space_group_name_H-M   'P 1'
#
loop_
_entity.id
_entity.type
_entity.pdbx_description
1 polymer ?
#
loop_
_entity_poly.entity_id
_entity_poly.type
_entity_poly.pdbx_seq_one_letter_code
_entity_poly.pdbx_strand_id
1 'polypeptide(L)'
;MATRAEINQWFETADVPTQAQFWATFASLVHVDDLRPISSIQDLAQILAAKAEKQQFDQHLTDENAHSELFEKVYNPFKHITYTPAEDAAEITLPELVDAELDAVMYRGQVVDADEITLDIATGALSNWDFKAGVKYIIFYTKI
;
A
#
# COMPACT_ATOMS: atom_id res chain seq x y z
N MET A 1 -45.65 14.43 22.62
CA MET A 1 -45.38 13.33 23.57
C MET A 1 -45.26 13.93 24.96
N ALA A 2 -45.70 13.23 26.00
CA ALA A 2 -45.51 13.70 27.37
C ALA A 2 -44.02 13.73 27.71
N THR A 3 -43.58 14.80 28.35
CA THR A 3 -42.23 14.99 28.86
C THR A 3 -42.00 14.11 30.09
N ARG A 4 -40.73 13.84 30.41
CA ARG A 4 -40.38 13.11 31.64
C ARG A 4 -40.95 13.77 32.90
N ALA A 5 -41.09 15.10 32.90
CA ALA A 5 -41.66 15.86 34.01
C ALA A 5 -43.18 15.60 34.16
N GLU A 6 -43.93 15.59 33.05
CA GLU A 6 -45.36 15.27 33.07
C GLU A 6 -45.62 13.81 33.48
N ILE A 7 -44.77 12.88 33.03
CA ILE A 7 -44.85 11.47 33.44
C ILE A 7 -44.60 11.34 34.95
N ASN A 8 -43.55 11.99 35.48
CA ASN A 8 -43.25 11.97 36.91
C ASN A 8 -44.39 12.56 37.75
N GLN A 9 -44.99 13.66 37.28
CA GLN A 9 -46.11 14.31 37.97
C GLN A 9 -47.29 13.36 38.14
N TRP A 10 -47.66 12.59 37.10
CA TRP A 10 -48.76 11.60 37.21
C TRP A 10 -48.53 10.59 38.35
N PHE A 11 -47.29 10.17 38.57
CA PHE A 11 -46.95 9.26 39.67
C PHE A 11 -46.90 9.94 41.04
N GLU A 12 -46.55 11.23 41.11
CA GLU A 12 -46.46 12.00 42.35
C GLU A 12 -47.83 12.45 42.88
N THR A 13 -48.77 12.80 41.99
CA THR A 13 -50.09 13.33 42.36
C THR A 13 -51.22 12.30 42.29
N ALA A 14 -50.91 11.05 41.94
CA ALA A 14 -51.88 10.00 41.60
C ALA A 14 -52.84 10.39 40.45
N ASP A 15 -52.40 11.30 39.57
CA ASP A 15 -53.13 11.65 38.36
C ASP A 15 -53.07 10.49 37.34
N VAL A 16 -54.20 10.27 36.66
CA VAL A 16 -54.32 9.19 35.68
C VAL A 16 -54.09 9.76 34.27
N PRO A 17 -53.10 9.26 33.50
CA PRO A 17 -52.92 9.71 32.13
C PRO A 17 -54.11 9.30 31.26
N THR A 18 -54.41 10.10 30.24
CA THR A 18 -55.34 9.67 29.18
C THR A 18 -54.77 8.47 28.41
N GLN A 19 -55.64 7.69 27.75
CA GLN A 19 -55.19 6.56 26.92
C GLN A 19 -54.15 6.97 25.86
N ALA A 20 -54.33 8.14 25.24
CA ALA A 20 -53.39 8.66 24.24
C ALA A 20 -52.03 9.00 24.85
N GLN A 21 -52.01 9.56 26.06
CA GLN A 21 -50.79 9.85 26.82
C GLN A 21 -50.07 8.56 27.23
N PHE A 22 -50.81 7.57 27.73
CA PHE A 22 -50.28 6.26 28.11
C PHE A 22 -49.63 5.55 26.91
N TRP A 23 -50.32 5.46 25.76
CA TRP A 23 -49.76 4.85 24.56
C TRP A 23 -48.55 5.60 24.02
N ALA A 24 -48.57 6.94 24.04
CA ALA A 24 -47.43 7.72 23.59
C ALA A 24 -46.18 7.50 24.48
N THR A 25 -46.35 7.29 25.78
CA THR A 25 -45.25 6.96 26.69
C THR A 25 -44.63 5.60 26.32
N PHE A 26 -45.43 4.54 26.19
CA PHE A 26 -44.89 3.22 25.82
C PHE A 26 -44.30 3.20 24.41
N ALA A 27 -44.88 3.93 23.46
CA ALA A 27 -44.33 4.07 22.12
C ALA A 27 -43.00 4.86 22.06
N SER A 28 -42.67 5.61 23.11
CA SER A 28 -41.39 6.35 23.20
C SER A 28 -40.24 5.51 23.76
N LEU A 29 -40.55 4.37 24.40
CA LEU A 29 -39.55 3.42 24.87
C LEU A 29 -39.03 2.60 23.69
N VAL A 30 -37.76 2.21 23.76
CA VAL A 30 -37.19 1.26 22.79
C VAL A 30 -37.60 -0.14 23.18
N HIS A 31 -38.27 -0.85 22.27
CA HIS A 31 -38.70 -2.23 22.44
C HIS A 31 -37.65 -3.21 21.92
N VAL A 32 -37.75 -4.48 22.33
CA VAL A 32 -36.79 -5.54 21.93
C VAL A 32 -36.79 -5.78 20.42
N ASP A 33 -37.92 -5.53 19.77
CA ASP A 33 -38.11 -5.73 18.32
C ASP A 33 -37.69 -4.50 17.50
N ASP A 34 -37.32 -3.39 18.15
CA ASP A 34 -36.94 -2.16 17.46
C ASP A 34 -35.49 -2.21 16.98
N LEU A 35 -35.30 -2.10 15.66
CA LEU A 35 -33.98 -1.85 15.09
C LEU A 35 -33.53 -0.43 15.47
N ARG A 36 -32.40 -0.32 16.17
CA ARG A 36 -31.78 0.96 16.47
C ARG A 36 -30.85 1.39 15.34
N PRO A 37 -31.17 2.47 14.60
CA PRO A 37 -30.23 3.00 13.63
C PRO A 37 -29.00 3.52 14.38
N ILE A 38 -27.82 3.16 13.91
CA ILE A 38 -26.52 3.60 14.46
C ILE A 38 -26.46 5.13 14.60
N SER A 39 -27.11 5.86 13.68
CA SER A 39 -27.22 7.33 13.71
C SER A 39 -27.99 7.90 14.89
N SER A 40 -28.80 7.10 15.62
CA SER A 40 -29.51 7.56 16.82
C SER A 40 -28.64 7.50 18.08
N ILE A 41 -27.43 6.95 18.01
CA ILE A 41 -26.53 6.85 19.15
C ILE A 41 -25.59 8.04 19.11
N GLN A 42 -25.79 8.96 20.05
CA GLN A 42 -24.95 10.14 20.20
C GLN A 42 -23.48 9.73 20.37
N ASP A 43 -22.58 10.46 19.70
CA ASP A 43 -21.13 10.31 19.73
C ASP A 43 -20.58 8.96 19.27
N LEU A 44 -21.42 8.05 18.74
CA LEU A 44 -20.97 6.73 18.29
C LEU A 44 -19.89 6.84 17.20
N ALA A 45 -20.04 7.75 16.25
CA ALA A 45 -19.04 7.99 15.21
C ALA A 45 -17.70 8.46 15.80
N GLN A 46 -17.72 9.35 16.79
CA GLN A 46 -16.53 9.84 17.47
C GLN A 46 -15.84 8.74 18.27
N ILE A 47 -16.61 7.89 18.96
CA ILE A 47 -16.10 6.75 19.73
C ILE A 47 -15.44 5.73 18.80
N LEU A 48 -16.05 5.42 17.65
CA LEU A 48 -15.47 4.51 16.66
C LEU A 48 -14.20 5.10 16.05
N ALA A 49 -14.18 6.40 15.75
CA ALA A 49 -12.99 7.08 15.26
C ALA A 49 -11.84 7.15 16.29
N ALA A 50 -12.16 7.10 17.59
CA ALA A 50 -11.15 7.07 18.66
C ALA A 50 -10.59 5.66 18.94
N LYS A 51 -11.06 4.62 18.26
CA LYS A 51 -10.54 3.25 18.45
C LYS A 51 -9.11 3.13 17.92
N ALA A 52 -8.31 2.32 18.60
CA ALA A 52 -6.91 2.06 18.26
C ALA A 52 -6.70 1.58 16.81
N GLU A 53 -7.70 0.92 16.23
CA GLU A 53 -7.72 0.47 14.84
C GLU A 53 -7.58 1.64 13.85
N LYS A 54 -8.12 2.82 14.17
CA LYS A 54 -7.98 4.01 13.31
C LYS A 54 -6.53 4.47 13.25
N GLN A 55 -5.83 4.50 14.38
CA GLN A 55 -4.43 4.91 14.43
C GLN A 55 -3.55 3.95 13.62
N GLN A 56 -3.77 2.64 13.74
CA GLN A 56 -3.02 1.64 12.96
C GLN A 56 -3.30 1.76 11.46
N PHE A 57 -4.56 2.00 11.07
CA PHE A 57 -4.94 2.24 9.69
C PHE A 57 -4.30 3.52 9.13
N ASP A 58 -4.37 4.62 9.87
CA ASP A 58 -3.77 5.90 9.47
C ASP A 58 -2.24 5.77 9.31
N GLN A 59 -1.58 5.04 10.21
CA GLN A 59 -0.14 4.74 10.10
C GLN A 59 0.17 3.92 8.84
N HIS A 60 -0.62 2.89 8.56
CA HIS A 60 -0.48 2.06 7.36
C HIS A 60 -0.65 2.86 6.05
N LEU A 61 -1.58 3.83 6.00
CA LEU A 61 -1.76 4.70 4.83
C LEU A 61 -0.53 5.54 4.48
N THR A 62 0.33 5.82 5.46
CA THR A 62 1.53 6.65 5.30
C THR A 62 2.83 5.86 5.32
N ASP A 63 2.77 4.56 5.55
CA ASP A 63 3.93 3.70 5.63
C ASP A 63 4.39 3.29 4.23
N GLU A 64 5.51 3.86 3.78
CA GLU A 64 6.15 3.55 2.50
C GLU A 64 6.55 2.08 2.37
N ASN A 65 6.69 1.37 3.50
CA ASN A 65 7.10 -0.02 3.57
C ASN A 65 5.94 -0.98 3.88
N ALA A 66 4.70 -0.49 3.95
CA ALA A 66 3.51 -1.29 4.25
C ALA A 66 3.36 -2.57 3.39
N HIS A 67 3.91 -2.54 2.17
CA HIS A 67 3.84 -3.61 1.18
C HIS A 67 5.19 -3.91 0.52
N SER A 68 6.31 -3.64 1.19
CA SER A 68 7.67 -3.83 0.64
C SER A 68 7.87 -5.25 0.08
N GLU A 69 7.47 -6.29 0.81
CA GLU A 69 7.60 -7.69 0.38
C GLU A 69 6.80 -8.03 -0.89
N LEU A 70 5.68 -7.33 -1.15
CA LEU A 70 4.92 -7.50 -2.38
C LEU A 70 5.61 -6.78 -3.54
N PHE A 71 6.19 -5.61 -3.28
CA PHE A 71 6.94 -4.88 -4.29
C PHE A 71 8.27 -5.52 -4.63
N GLU A 72 8.94 -6.21 -3.71
CA GLU A 72 10.12 -7.02 -3.98
C GLU A 72 9.83 -8.14 -4.99
N LYS A 73 8.64 -8.72 -4.96
CA LYS A 73 8.20 -9.76 -5.92
C LYS A 73 7.82 -9.20 -7.29
N VAL A 74 7.47 -7.92 -7.36
CA VAL A 74 7.14 -7.20 -8.61
C VAL A 74 8.38 -6.52 -9.20
N TYR A 75 9.38 -6.22 -8.38
CA TYR A 75 10.69 -5.79 -8.84
C TYR A 75 11.23 -6.88 -9.77
N ASN A 76 11.35 -6.51 -11.05
CA ASN A 76 11.70 -7.40 -12.15
C ASN A 76 12.76 -8.43 -11.75
N PRO A 77 12.66 -9.69 -12.22
CA PRO A 77 13.75 -10.68 -12.12
C PRO A 77 15.00 -10.26 -12.92
N PHE A 78 15.03 -9.02 -13.42
CA PHE A 78 16.07 -8.44 -14.24
C PHE A 78 16.60 -7.18 -13.58
N LYS A 79 17.90 -7.13 -13.31
CA LYS A 79 18.58 -5.91 -12.90
C LYS A 79 19.04 -5.16 -14.14
N HIS A 80 18.69 -3.88 -14.20
CA HIS A 80 19.17 -2.97 -15.24
C HIS A 80 20.36 -2.19 -14.70
N ILE A 81 21.50 -2.29 -15.38
CA ILE A 81 22.68 -1.48 -15.08
C ILE A 81 22.90 -0.56 -16.26
N THR A 82 23.09 0.74 -16.01
CA THR A 82 23.39 1.72 -17.06
C THR A 82 24.84 2.16 -16.95
N TYR A 83 25.61 1.99 -18.02
CA TYR A 83 27.01 2.41 -18.09
C TYR A 83 27.30 3.22 -19.37
N THR A 84 28.14 4.24 -19.27
CA THR A 84 28.58 5.07 -20.40
C THR A 84 30.10 4.97 -20.50
N PRO A 85 30.66 4.28 -21.52
CA PRO A 85 32.11 4.19 -21.71
C PRO A 85 32.73 5.57 -21.93
N ALA A 86 33.77 5.89 -21.15
CA ALA A 86 34.54 7.12 -21.27
C ALA A 86 35.49 7.09 -22.49
N GLU A 87 36.04 5.91 -22.79
CA GLU A 87 36.98 5.66 -23.87
C GLU A 87 36.59 4.37 -24.62
N ASP A 88 37.15 4.17 -25.82
CA ASP A 88 36.98 2.93 -26.56
C ASP A 88 37.69 1.80 -25.80
N ALA A 89 36.98 0.71 -25.53
CA ALA A 89 37.51 -0.41 -24.76
C ALA A 89 37.04 -1.75 -25.34
N ALA A 90 37.95 -2.72 -25.40
CA ALA A 90 37.62 -4.12 -25.72
C ALA A 90 37.14 -4.91 -24.50
N GLU A 91 37.32 -4.33 -23.30
CA GLU A 91 36.94 -4.92 -22.03
C GLU A 91 36.45 -3.82 -21.08
N ILE A 92 35.34 -4.04 -20.38
CA ILE A 92 34.82 -3.15 -19.34
C ILE A 92 34.54 -3.94 -18.08
N THR A 93 34.88 -3.39 -16.91
CA THR A 93 34.65 -4.06 -15.62
C THR A 93 33.55 -3.37 -14.84
N LEU A 94 32.52 -4.12 -14.46
CA LEU A 94 31.39 -3.65 -13.67
C LEU A 94 31.23 -4.56 -12.44
N PRO A 95 31.67 -4.11 -11.24
CA PRO A 95 31.55 -4.90 -10.01
C PRO A 95 30.12 -5.34 -9.68
N GLU A 96 29.11 -4.63 -10.18
CA GLU A 96 27.69 -4.97 -10.02
C GLU A 96 27.25 -6.23 -10.77
N LEU A 97 28.11 -6.78 -11.65
CA LEU A 97 27.92 -8.00 -12.43
C LEU A 97 28.63 -9.23 -11.83
N VAL A 98 29.32 -9.11 -10.70
CA VAL A 98 29.89 -10.27 -10.00
C VAL A 98 28.77 -11.23 -9.61
N ASP A 99 28.98 -12.52 -9.84
CA ASP A 99 28.01 -13.61 -9.63
C ASP A 99 26.68 -13.49 -10.41
N ALA A 100 26.60 -12.61 -11.43
CA ALA A 100 25.40 -12.42 -12.23
C ALA A 100 25.32 -13.35 -13.45
N GLU A 101 24.11 -13.77 -13.85
CA GLU A 101 23.86 -14.34 -15.18
C GLU A 101 23.48 -13.24 -16.18
N LEU A 102 24.26 -13.07 -17.25
CA LEU A 102 23.96 -12.13 -18.32
C LEU A 102 22.99 -12.76 -19.34
N ASP A 103 21.86 -12.11 -19.59
CA ASP A 103 20.88 -12.56 -20.59
C ASP A 103 21.08 -11.81 -21.92
N ALA A 104 21.19 -10.48 -21.86
CA ALA A 104 21.42 -9.63 -23.02
C ALA A 104 22.01 -8.26 -22.65
N VAL A 105 22.63 -7.60 -23.63
CA VAL A 105 23.15 -6.23 -23.53
C VAL A 105 22.50 -5.36 -24.58
N MET A 106 21.83 -4.28 -24.20
CA MET A 106 21.39 -3.25 -25.14
C MET A 106 22.51 -2.25 -25.36
N TYR A 107 23.02 -2.22 -26.58
CA TYR A 107 24.12 -1.38 -27.01
C TYR A 107 23.73 -0.61 -28.27
N ARG A 108 23.84 0.74 -28.23
CA ARG A 108 23.51 1.64 -29.36
C ARG A 108 22.10 1.42 -29.97
N GLY A 109 21.14 0.98 -29.18
CA GLY A 109 19.77 0.70 -29.64
C GLY A 109 19.56 -0.69 -30.25
N GLN A 110 20.58 -1.56 -30.21
CA GLN A 110 20.50 -2.96 -30.60
C GLN A 110 20.63 -3.85 -29.37
N VAL A 111 19.92 -4.97 -29.37
CA VAL A 111 20.12 -6.04 -28.38
C VAL A 111 21.25 -6.92 -28.90
N VAL A 112 22.28 -7.07 -28.09
CA VAL A 112 23.42 -7.97 -28.28
C VAL A 112 23.19 -9.14 -27.34
N ASP A 113 23.04 -10.33 -27.90
CA ASP A 113 22.77 -11.55 -27.14
C ASP A 113 24.03 -12.00 -26.39
N ALA A 114 23.86 -12.75 -25.30
CA ALA A 114 24.97 -13.26 -24.48
C ALA A 114 25.97 -14.14 -25.25
N ASP A 115 25.60 -14.68 -26.42
CA ASP A 115 26.50 -15.47 -27.27
C ASP A 115 27.60 -14.60 -27.94
N GLU A 116 27.39 -13.29 -28.06
CA GLU A 116 28.33 -12.36 -28.69
C GLU A 116 29.24 -11.66 -27.67
N ILE A 117 28.89 -11.67 -26.38
CA ILE A 117 29.56 -10.94 -25.31
C ILE A 117 29.87 -11.84 -24.12
N THR A 118 31.12 -11.85 -23.66
CA THR A 118 31.55 -12.75 -22.59
C THR A 118 31.58 -12.03 -21.25
N LEU A 119 30.88 -12.55 -20.25
CA LEU A 119 30.97 -12.10 -18.85
C LEU A 119 31.90 -13.02 -18.03
N ASP A 120 32.92 -12.44 -17.41
CA ASP A 120 33.65 -13.05 -16.30
C ASP A 120 32.92 -12.76 -14.99
N ILE A 121 32.22 -13.78 -14.47
CA ILE A 121 31.43 -13.70 -13.25
C ILE A 121 32.28 -13.45 -11.98
N ALA A 122 33.58 -13.73 -12.01
CA ALA A 122 34.45 -13.53 -10.84
C ALA A 122 34.88 -12.08 -10.67
N THR A 123 34.99 -11.34 -11.78
CA THR A 123 35.48 -9.95 -11.81
C THR A 123 34.41 -8.95 -12.25
N GLY A 124 33.31 -9.42 -12.85
CA GLY A 124 32.32 -8.58 -13.50
C GLY A 124 32.83 -7.98 -14.83
N ALA A 125 33.86 -8.57 -15.43
CA ALA A 125 34.45 -8.06 -16.67
C ALA A 125 33.68 -8.57 -17.90
N LEU A 126 33.29 -7.66 -18.79
CA LEU A 126 32.69 -7.94 -20.08
C LEU A 126 33.73 -7.79 -21.18
N SER A 127 33.85 -8.79 -22.02
CA SER A 127 34.82 -8.86 -23.12
C SER A 127 34.18 -9.43 -24.39
N ASN A 128 34.96 -9.57 -25.46
CA ASN A 128 34.50 -10.05 -26.78
C ASN A 128 33.55 -9.08 -27.52
N TRP A 129 33.51 -7.81 -27.10
CA TRP A 129 32.74 -6.75 -27.77
C TRP A 129 33.55 -5.45 -27.86
N ASP A 130 33.27 -4.63 -28.87
CA ASP A 130 33.93 -3.34 -29.10
C ASP A 130 33.09 -2.19 -28.52
N PHE A 131 33.34 -1.85 -27.25
CA PHE A 131 32.65 -0.79 -26.53
C PHE A 131 33.23 0.57 -26.94
N LYS A 132 32.40 1.41 -27.57
CA LYS A 132 32.80 2.72 -28.10
C LYS A 132 32.59 3.82 -27.06
N ALA A 133 33.55 4.73 -27.01
CA ALA A 133 33.47 5.98 -26.29
C ALA A 133 32.25 6.79 -26.73
N GLY A 134 31.63 7.49 -25.79
CA GLY A 134 30.54 8.42 -26.09
C GLY A 134 29.20 7.74 -26.43
N VAL A 135 29.08 6.42 -26.25
CA VAL A 135 27.78 5.74 -26.24
C VAL A 135 26.96 6.26 -25.06
N LYS A 136 25.76 6.80 -25.32
CA LYS A 136 24.94 7.46 -24.29
C LYS A 136 24.61 6.54 -23.12
N TYR A 137 24.38 5.25 -23.40
CA TYR A 137 24.11 4.23 -22.39
C TYR A 137 24.35 2.84 -22.97
N ILE A 138 24.77 1.94 -22.09
CA ILE A 138 24.74 0.50 -22.26
C ILE A 138 23.83 -0.03 -21.16
N ILE A 139 22.81 -0.81 -21.53
CA ILE A 139 21.87 -1.40 -20.57
C ILE A 139 22.13 -2.89 -20.49
N PHE A 140 22.40 -3.39 -19.29
CA PHE A 140 22.57 -4.81 -19.04
C PHE A 140 21.26 -5.40 -18.51
N TYR A 141 20.87 -6.57 -19.00
CA TYR A 141 19.80 -7.38 -18.43
C TYR A 141 20.44 -8.59 -17.75
N THR A 142 20.45 -8.61 -16.43
CA THR A 142 20.96 -9.76 -15.67
C THR A 142 19.84 -10.49 -14.98
N LYS A 143 19.86 -11.83 -14.98
CA LYS A 143 19.05 -12.63 -14.05
C LYS A 143 19.82 -12.73 -12.73
N ILE A 144 19.11 -12.50 -11.62
CA ILE A 144 19.61 -12.76 -10.25
C ILE A 144 18.86 -13.98 -9.72
#